data_AF-A0A1G0BE39-F1
#
_entry.id   AF-A0A1G0BE39-F1
#
_cell.length_a   1.000
_cell.length_b   1.000
_cell.length_c   1.000
_cell.angle_alpha   90.00
_cell.angle_beta   90.00
_cell.angle_gamma   90.00
#
_symmetry.space_group_name_H-M   'P 1'
#
loop_
_entity.id
_entity.type
_entity.pdbx_description
1 polymer ?
#
loop_
_entity_poly.entity_id
_entity_poly.type
_entity_poly.pdbx_seq_one_letter_code
_entity_poly.pdbx_strand_id
1 'polypeptide(L)'
;MNLFRSLSSNCGDQMLFDPFEHLAAKFVGIATSLVPEYMTSLIFASPLSARSPDNCMLWHSNYRNHRKLKILITLLGSVVINSIKGIVKSIFHFKQFGYALYGNINDTLLVVPSVMGKETPDGEYKTPYVFTGKDDGIFVFGSADSFNGEVQRVPKLKLKDKVIIQSLLIKSGINAFFILKGNLFEKVLLLLEWLSWVLSLQWIYIYYLEKYLSEVVVNYKIRNVGCIHEMHYYARIVWRVVSKYNATSFTVQHATISDGKRWYFTYPEEKKSGLILPNVMYVYNEKVIQLLRPYFENTKFLLGCSCRYSFWKETKEAKDTTKRKYFLFVGALAQFDNDVLIASIRNLLSTTKKIIPIRLRLHPTAKVSNSGKYWIHSKMKKGIIEISKNTPLKTDIEGAIAVVGMSTTVLEEALLMGCPVIQLTHPDYLPYIDIDGVPGAVKIDYRKLSVTNLLNLSNIQVDSESIRKSLGLNHRVVDYKQLFQRHKNLF
;
A
#
# COMPACT_ATOMS: atom_id res chain seq x y z
N MET A 1 -23.51 30.37 8.76
CA MET A 1 -23.82 30.51 7.33
C MET A 1 -23.00 29.48 6.57
N ASN A 2 -23.69 28.64 5.80
CA ASN A 2 -23.30 27.29 5.40
C ASN A 2 -22.17 27.22 4.37
N LEU A 3 -21.19 26.34 4.61
CA LEU A 3 -20.22 25.87 3.62
C LEU A 3 -19.88 24.39 3.90
N PHE A 4 -20.92 23.55 3.91
CA PHE A 4 -20.77 22.12 3.66
C PHE A 4 -21.04 21.92 2.16
N ARG A 5 -19.96 21.74 1.39
CA ARG A 5 -20.06 21.21 0.04
C ARG A 5 -20.60 19.78 0.14
N SER A 6 -21.74 19.56 -0.53
CA SER A 6 -22.22 18.23 -0.84
C SER A 6 -21.19 17.55 -1.74
N LEU A 7 -20.66 16.42 -1.29
CA LEU A 7 -19.96 15.47 -2.14
C LEU A 7 -21.01 14.51 -2.68
N SER A 8 -21.72 14.96 -3.72
CA SER A 8 -22.59 14.12 -4.54
C SER A 8 -22.42 14.54 -6.00
N SER A 9 -21.92 13.59 -6.79
CA SER A 9 -22.08 13.48 -8.25
C SER A 9 -21.82 14.74 -9.07
N ASN A 10 -20.54 14.97 -9.40
CA ASN A 10 -20.15 15.47 -10.71
C ASN A 10 -18.88 14.71 -11.12
N CYS A 11 -19.05 13.65 -11.92
CA CYS A 11 -17.96 13.04 -12.67
C CYS A 11 -17.50 14.05 -13.72
N GLY A 12 -16.46 14.81 -13.39
CA GLY A 12 -15.76 15.70 -14.29
C GLY A 12 -14.43 16.13 -13.68
N ASP A 13 -13.33 15.68 -14.28
CA ASP A 13 -11.99 16.29 -14.35
C ASP A 13 -11.41 17.03 -13.12
N GLN A 14 -11.76 16.65 -11.89
CA GLN A 14 -11.09 17.21 -10.71
C GLN A 14 -10.09 16.21 -10.16
N MET A 15 -8.81 16.43 -10.50
CA MET A 15 -7.71 15.88 -9.73
C MET A 15 -7.93 16.19 -8.24
N LEU A 16 -7.82 15.18 -7.38
CA LEU A 16 -7.64 15.34 -5.94
C LEU A 16 -6.48 16.31 -5.71
N PHE A 17 -6.82 17.54 -5.30
CA PHE A 17 -5.86 18.60 -5.07
C PHE A 17 -5.54 18.68 -3.58
N ASP A 18 -4.35 18.21 -3.19
CA ASP A 18 -3.75 18.54 -1.89
C ASP A 18 -2.54 19.47 -2.15
N PRO A 19 -2.58 20.74 -1.68
CA PRO A 19 -1.49 21.69 -1.90
C PRO A 19 -0.12 21.16 -1.46
N PHE A 20 -0.08 20.37 -0.39
CA PHE A 20 1.16 19.81 0.13
C PHE A 20 1.71 18.70 -0.76
N GLU A 21 0.85 17.87 -1.34
CA GLU A 21 1.27 16.81 -2.26
C GLU A 21 1.78 17.38 -3.58
N HIS A 22 1.16 18.45 -4.09
CA HIS A 22 1.70 19.24 -5.21
C HIS A 22 3.06 19.85 -4.88
N LEU A 23 3.23 20.37 -3.66
CA LEU A 23 4.51 20.90 -3.20
C LEU A 23 5.58 19.81 -3.16
N ALA A 24 5.22 18.60 -2.71
CA ALA A 24 6.09 17.42 -2.73
C ALA A 24 6.46 17.00 -4.15
N ALA A 25 5.50 16.98 -5.08
CA ALA A 25 5.72 16.67 -6.49
C ALA A 25 6.68 17.68 -7.15
N LYS A 26 6.53 18.97 -6.86
CA LYS A 26 7.46 20.02 -7.30
C LYS A 26 8.86 19.84 -6.70
N PHE A 27 8.95 19.50 -5.42
CA PHE A 27 10.23 19.18 -4.77
C PHE A 27 10.94 18.04 -5.51
N VAL A 28 10.23 16.94 -5.77
CA VAL A 28 10.72 15.77 -6.50
C VAL A 28 11.18 16.16 -7.91
N GLY A 29 10.40 16.98 -8.61
CA GLY A 29 10.76 17.45 -9.96
C GLY A 29 12.04 18.29 -9.98
N ILE A 30 12.19 19.23 -9.05
CA ILE A 30 13.41 20.04 -8.91
C ILE A 30 14.59 19.14 -8.54
N ALA A 31 14.44 18.26 -7.55
CA ALA A 31 15.50 17.35 -7.15
C ALA A 31 15.97 16.46 -8.32
N THR A 32 15.03 16.02 -9.18
CA THR A 32 15.32 15.24 -10.39
C THR A 32 16.16 16.00 -11.39
N SER A 33 15.87 17.29 -11.62
CA SER A 33 16.68 18.12 -12.54
C SER A 33 18.10 18.44 -12.04
N LEU A 34 18.39 18.13 -10.77
CA LEU A 34 19.67 18.46 -10.11
C LEU A 34 20.60 17.25 -9.94
N VAL A 35 20.19 16.07 -10.40
CA VAL A 35 21.01 14.85 -10.35
C VAL A 35 21.28 14.31 -11.75
N PRO A 36 22.36 13.51 -11.93
CA PRO A 36 22.56 12.76 -13.16
C PRO A 36 21.38 11.83 -13.47
N GLU A 37 21.12 11.58 -14.76
CA GLU A 37 20.00 10.77 -15.24
C GLU A 37 19.96 9.36 -14.64
N TYR A 38 21.12 8.73 -14.39
CA TYR A 38 21.18 7.40 -13.79
C TYR A 38 20.66 7.36 -12.34
N MET A 39 20.41 8.51 -11.70
CA MET A 39 19.87 8.62 -10.35
C MET A 39 18.38 8.95 -10.30
N THR A 40 17.76 9.28 -11.43
CA THR A 40 16.36 9.73 -11.51
C THR A 40 15.41 8.74 -10.85
N SER A 41 15.61 7.44 -11.06
CA SER A 41 14.78 6.38 -10.49
C SER A 41 14.81 6.37 -8.96
N LEU A 42 15.97 6.67 -8.36
CA LEU A 42 16.12 6.77 -6.90
C LEU A 42 15.23 7.87 -6.33
N ILE A 43 15.13 9.00 -7.03
CA ILE A 43 14.33 10.16 -6.61
C ILE A 43 12.84 9.83 -6.70
N PHE A 44 12.39 9.21 -7.78
CA PHE A 44 11.00 8.79 -7.92
C PHE A 44 10.61 7.67 -6.95
N ALA A 45 11.55 6.84 -6.49
CA ALA A 45 11.31 5.85 -5.43
C ALA A 45 11.35 6.46 -4.00
N SER A 46 11.55 7.76 -3.85
CA SER A 46 11.56 8.42 -2.55
C SER A 46 10.16 8.45 -1.90
N PRO A 47 10.08 8.57 -0.55
CA PRO A 47 8.79 8.71 0.14
C PRO A 47 8.01 9.95 -0.29
N LEU A 48 8.65 10.99 -0.84
CA LEU A 48 7.97 12.19 -1.32
C LEU A 48 7.19 11.98 -2.63
N SER A 49 7.62 11.03 -3.46
CA SER A 49 6.90 10.63 -4.68
C SER A 49 5.93 9.47 -4.42
N ALA A 50 6.27 8.57 -3.49
CA ALA A 50 5.39 7.48 -3.08
C ALA A 50 4.23 7.97 -2.19
N ARG A 51 4.43 9.00 -1.37
CA ARG A 51 3.41 9.66 -0.53
C ARG A 51 2.58 8.70 0.32
N SER A 52 3.23 7.72 0.96
CA SER A 52 2.51 6.61 1.58
C SER A 52 1.95 6.93 2.97
N PRO A 53 0.61 7.10 3.15
CA PRO A 53 0.04 7.46 4.45
C PRO A 53 0.15 6.35 5.52
N ASP A 54 0.31 5.08 5.11
CA ASP A 54 0.58 3.95 6.02
C ASP A 54 1.93 4.05 6.73
N ASN A 55 2.89 4.71 6.07
CA ASN A 55 4.27 4.79 6.51
C ASN A 55 4.61 6.10 7.22
N CYS A 56 3.89 7.19 6.93
CA CYS A 56 4.18 8.49 7.52
C CYS A 56 2.92 9.34 7.71
N MET A 57 2.76 9.89 8.92
CA MET A 57 1.63 10.75 9.28
C MET A 57 1.58 12.08 8.50
N LEU A 58 2.65 12.40 7.77
CA LEU A 58 2.77 13.59 6.94
C LEU A 58 1.73 13.69 5.83
N TRP A 59 1.30 12.53 5.33
CA TRP A 59 0.36 12.42 4.23
C TRP A 59 -1.11 12.47 4.67
N HIS A 60 -1.35 12.69 5.97
CA HIS A 60 -2.67 13.00 6.51
C HIS A 60 -2.85 14.51 6.67
N SER A 61 -3.56 15.14 5.74
CA SER A 61 -3.74 16.61 5.69
C SER A 61 -4.28 17.19 7.00
N ASN A 62 -5.35 16.62 7.55
CA ASN A 62 -5.96 17.09 8.80
C ASN A 62 -4.99 16.92 9.98
N TYR A 63 -4.32 15.77 10.10
CA TYR A 63 -3.30 15.55 11.14
C TYR A 63 -2.16 16.57 11.02
N ARG A 64 -1.62 16.77 9.82
CA ARG A 64 -0.54 17.75 9.55
C ARG A 64 -0.96 19.15 9.99
N ASN A 65 -2.21 19.53 9.72
CA ASN A 65 -2.74 20.86 10.04
C ASN A 65 -3.01 21.05 11.54
N HIS A 66 -3.60 20.06 12.22
CA HIS A 66 -3.95 20.14 13.64
C HIS A 66 -2.77 19.84 14.58
N ARG A 67 -1.75 19.10 14.12
CA ARG A 67 -0.65 18.57 14.96
C ARG A 67 0.74 19.00 14.47
N LYS A 68 0.88 20.24 13.99
CA LYS A 68 2.12 20.81 13.43
C LYS A 68 3.38 20.57 14.26
N LEU A 69 3.35 20.87 15.56
CA LEU A 69 4.53 20.68 16.42
C LEU A 69 4.88 19.19 16.58
N LYS A 70 3.86 18.33 16.77
CA LYS A 70 4.06 16.89 16.94
C LYS A 70 4.68 16.26 15.69
N ILE A 71 4.22 16.67 14.50
CA ILE A 71 4.78 16.16 13.25
C ILE A 71 6.22 16.62 13.04
N LEU A 72 6.53 17.90 13.34
CA LEU A 72 7.89 18.42 13.26
C LEU A 72 8.85 17.65 14.19
N ILE A 73 8.48 17.46 15.46
CA ILE A 73 9.29 16.68 16.42
C ILE A 73 9.47 15.24 15.94
N THR A 74 8.41 14.62 15.41
CA THR A 74 8.47 13.24 14.89
C THR A 74 9.44 13.14 13.71
N LEU A 75 9.41 14.09 12.77
CA LEU A 75 10.31 14.08 11.61
C LEU A 75 11.76 14.42 12.00
N LEU A 76 11.99 15.36 12.93
CA LEU A 76 13.32 15.62 13.47
C LEU A 76 13.91 14.37 14.14
N GLY A 77 13.13 13.70 15.00
CA GLY A 77 13.51 12.43 15.61
C GLY A 77 13.76 11.33 14.56
N SER A 78 12.94 11.28 13.51
CA SER A 78 13.10 10.36 12.38
C SER A 78 14.44 10.57 11.68
N VAL A 79 14.84 11.81 11.41
CA VAL A 79 16.17 12.15 10.83
C VAL A 79 17.29 11.63 11.71
N VAL A 80 17.27 11.89 13.02
CA VAL A 80 18.32 11.43 13.95
C VAL A 80 18.40 9.90 13.98
N ILE A 81 17.27 9.23 14.19
CA ILE A 81 17.20 7.75 14.27
C ILE A 81 17.67 7.12 12.95
N ASN A 82 17.22 7.65 11.82
CA ASN A 82 17.57 7.12 10.51
C ASN A 82 19.01 7.43 10.11
N SER A 83 19.60 8.51 10.60
CA SER A 83 21.05 8.76 10.47
C SER A 83 21.87 7.70 11.20
N ILE A 84 21.51 7.38 12.44
CA ILE A 84 22.16 6.31 13.21
C ILE A 84 22.03 4.97 12.47
N LYS A 85 20.83 4.63 12.00
CA LYS A 85 20.61 3.42 11.18
C LYS A 85 21.47 3.42 9.91
N GLY A 86 21.62 4.56 9.25
CA GLY A 86 22.48 4.74 8.08
C GLY A 86 23.94 4.44 8.37
N ILE A 87 24.48 5.02 9.45
CA ILE A 87 25.85 4.77 9.92
C ILE A 87 26.03 3.27 10.20
N VAL A 88 25.12 2.66 10.96
CA VAL A 88 25.14 1.22 11.25
C VAL A 88 25.08 0.40 9.96
N LYS A 89 24.23 0.75 9.00
CA LYS A 89 24.11 0.05 7.70
C LYS A 89 25.35 0.24 6.81
N SER A 90 26.06 1.36 6.95
CA SER A 90 27.33 1.61 6.27
C SER A 90 28.48 0.77 6.81
N ILE A 91 28.49 0.51 8.12
CA ILE A 91 29.58 -0.19 8.82
C ILE A 91 29.33 -1.71 8.88
N PHE A 92 28.15 -2.12 9.34
CA PHE A 92 27.87 -3.51 9.71
C PHE A 92 27.08 -4.30 8.64
N HIS A 93 26.57 -3.63 7.59
CA HIS A 93 25.87 -4.22 6.43
C HIS A 93 24.99 -5.46 6.73
N PHE A 94 24.05 -5.31 7.67
CA PHE A 94 23.27 -6.42 8.23
C PHE A 94 22.47 -7.28 7.23
N LYS A 95 22.16 -6.81 6.02
CA LYS A 95 21.39 -7.57 5.01
C LYS A 95 21.88 -7.27 3.60
N GLN A 96 22.38 -8.29 2.91
CA GLN A 96 22.82 -8.19 1.51
C GLN A 96 21.60 -8.24 0.57
N PHE A 97 21.61 -7.46 -0.51
CA PHE A 97 20.59 -7.59 -1.56
C PHE A 97 20.81 -8.91 -2.29
N GLY A 98 19.73 -9.59 -2.64
CA GLY A 98 19.76 -10.78 -3.48
C GLY A 98 18.59 -10.78 -4.45
N TYR A 99 18.76 -11.50 -5.54
CA TYR A 99 17.67 -11.82 -6.44
C TYR A 99 17.77 -13.27 -6.91
N ALA A 100 16.65 -13.82 -7.36
CA ALA A 100 16.56 -15.15 -7.95
C ALA A 100 15.68 -15.09 -9.21
N LEU A 101 15.97 -15.98 -10.14
CA LEU A 101 15.22 -16.17 -11.38
C LEU A 101 14.53 -17.52 -11.31
N TYR A 102 13.23 -17.54 -11.60
CA TYR A 102 12.44 -18.76 -11.62
C TYR A 102 11.77 -18.94 -12.99
N GLY A 103 11.52 -20.20 -13.36
CA GLY A 103 10.89 -20.57 -14.63
C GLY A 103 11.75 -20.27 -15.85
N ASN A 104 11.13 -20.24 -17.03
CA ASN A 104 11.82 -19.98 -18.29
C ASN A 104 11.85 -18.49 -18.57
N ILE A 105 13.00 -17.85 -18.35
CA ILE A 105 13.21 -16.42 -18.61
C ILE A 105 13.32 -16.19 -20.12
N ASN A 106 12.18 -15.90 -20.75
CA ASN A 106 12.05 -15.66 -22.20
C ASN A 106 11.71 -14.18 -22.46
N ASP A 107 10.72 -13.87 -23.32
CA ASP A 107 10.35 -12.49 -23.65
C ASP A 107 9.40 -11.83 -22.63
N THR A 108 8.95 -12.57 -21.61
CA THR A 108 8.08 -12.09 -20.52
C THR A 108 8.73 -12.28 -19.16
N LEU A 109 8.56 -11.32 -18.25
CA LEU A 109 9.11 -11.39 -16.90
C LEU A 109 8.14 -10.79 -15.87
N LEU A 110 7.84 -11.52 -14.79
CA LEU A 110 7.11 -10.98 -13.63
C LEU A 110 8.09 -10.58 -12.53
N VAL A 111 8.06 -9.31 -12.10
CA VAL A 111 8.92 -8.77 -11.04
C VAL A 111 8.18 -8.82 -9.70
N VAL A 112 8.78 -9.49 -8.71
CA VAL A 112 8.15 -9.81 -7.42
C VAL A 112 9.12 -9.55 -6.25
N PRO A 113 8.73 -8.82 -5.20
CA PRO A 113 9.53 -8.78 -3.97
C PRO A 113 9.48 -10.13 -3.25
N SER A 114 10.58 -10.56 -2.64
CA SER A 114 10.68 -11.85 -1.93
C SER A 114 9.69 -11.98 -0.77
N VAL A 115 9.23 -10.86 -0.20
CA VAL A 115 8.23 -10.81 0.88
C VAL A 115 6.79 -11.02 0.41
N MET A 116 6.56 -11.07 -0.91
CA MET A 116 5.24 -11.16 -1.53
C MET A 116 4.97 -12.54 -2.15
N GLY A 117 5.67 -13.56 -1.68
CA GLY A 117 5.50 -14.93 -2.17
C GLY A 117 6.35 -15.89 -1.37
N LYS A 118 6.39 -17.14 -1.85
CA LYS A 118 7.23 -18.19 -1.28
C LYS A 118 7.69 -19.12 -2.39
N GLU A 119 8.90 -19.63 -2.21
CA GLU A 119 9.43 -20.74 -2.98
C GLU A 119 8.79 -22.04 -2.49
N THR A 120 8.32 -22.86 -3.42
CA THR A 120 7.72 -24.18 -3.16
C THR A 120 8.77 -25.29 -3.24
N PRO A 121 8.53 -26.47 -2.65
CA PRO A 121 9.53 -27.56 -2.62
C PRO A 121 9.96 -28.08 -3.99
N ASP A 122 9.15 -27.86 -5.03
CA ASP A 122 9.41 -28.18 -6.44
C ASP A 122 10.23 -27.11 -7.17
N GLY A 123 10.69 -26.07 -6.46
CA GLY A 123 11.52 -24.99 -7.01
C GLY A 123 10.73 -23.91 -7.74
N GLU A 124 9.40 -23.88 -7.64
CA GLU A 124 8.60 -22.79 -8.21
C GLU A 124 8.48 -21.61 -7.22
N TYR A 125 8.29 -20.39 -7.74
CA TYR A 125 7.95 -19.24 -6.90
C TYR A 125 6.47 -18.88 -7.06
N LYS A 126 5.73 -18.95 -5.95
CA LYS A 126 4.29 -18.64 -5.92
C LYS A 126 4.03 -17.34 -5.20
N THR A 127 3.19 -16.51 -5.80
CA THR A 127 2.73 -15.24 -5.25
C THR A 127 1.19 -15.19 -5.24
N PRO A 128 0.55 -14.65 -4.18
CA PRO A 128 -0.92 -14.54 -4.15
C PRO A 128 -1.45 -13.42 -5.07
N TYR A 129 -0.58 -12.64 -5.70
CA TYR A 129 -0.96 -11.47 -6.49
C TYR A 129 -1.24 -11.80 -7.97
N VAL A 130 -0.49 -12.75 -8.54
CA VAL A 130 -0.63 -13.26 -9.91
C VAL A 130 -0.34 -14.75 -9.88
N PHE A 131 -1.26 -15.59 -10.36
CA PHE A 131 -1.02 -17.02 -10.46
C PHE A 131 0.01 -17.32 -11.54
N THR A 132 1.03 -18.11 -11.17
CA THR A 132 2.16 -18.52 -12.00
C THR A 132 2.23 -20.03 -12.10
N GLY A 133 2.63 -20.55 -13.25
CA GLY A 133 3.01 -21.94 -13.49
C GLY A 133 4.53 -22.13 -13.43
N LYS A 134 4.96 -23.38 -13.64
CA LYS A 134 6.37 -23.81 -13.56
C LYS A 134 7.29 -23.06 -14.54
N ASP A 135 6.81 -22.86 -15.76
CA ASP A 135 7.59 -22.29 -16.86
C ASP A 135 7.52 -20.76 -16.92
N ASP A 136 6.73 -20.12 -16.06
CA ASP A 136 6.54 -18.68 -16.10
C ASP A 136 7.79 -17.96 -15.56
N GLY A 137 8.34 -17.04 -16.36
CA GLY A 137 9.55 -16.30 -16.00
C GLY A 137 9.30 -15.28 -14.89
N ILE A 138 9.97 -15.43 -13.75
CA ILE A 138 9.82 -14.55 -12.57
C ILE A 138 11.19 -14.06 -12.08
N PHE A 139 11.29 -12.75 -11.86
CA PHE A 139 12.40 -12.11 -11.17
C PHE A 139 11.99 -11.78 -9.74
N VAL A 140 12.59 -12.46 -8.77
CA VAL A 140 12.31 -12.25 -7.35
C VAL A 140 13.45 -11.48 -6.71
N PHE A 141 13.18 -10.37 -6.02
CA PHE A 141 14.22 -9.54 -5.39
C PHE A 141 13.96 -9.32 -3.90
N GLY A 142 15.03 -9.34 -3.11
CA GLY A 142 14.92 -9.47 -1.66
C GLY A 142 16.17 -9.11 -0.87
N SER A 143 16.05 -9.27 0.44
CA SER A 143 17.22 -9.64 1.24
C SER A 143 17.68 -11.02 0.81
N ALA A 144 18.97 -11.24 0.62
CA ALA A 144 19.52 -12.54 0.22
C ALA A 144 19.14 -13.66 1.19
N ASP A 145 18.95 -13.33 2.47
CA ASP A 145 18.54 -14.29 3.51
C ASP A 145 17.03 -14.60 3.50
N SER A 146 16.27 -14.03 2.56
CA SER A 146 14.83 -14.32 2.37
C SER A 146 14.56 -15.41 1.34
N PHE A 147 15.61 -15.98 0.74
CA PHE A 147 15.52 -17.04 -0.26
C PHE A 147 15.90 -18.38 0.36
N ASN A 148 15.21 -19.44 -0.04
CA ASN A 148 15.50 -20.80 0.42
C ASN A 148 16.38 -21.57 -0.59
N GLY A 149 16.28 -21.23 -1.89
CA GLY A 149 17.06 -21.85 -2.97
C GLY A 149 18.19 -20.98 -3.55
N GLU A 150 18.41 -21.12 -4.86
CA GLU A 150 19.49 -20.45 -5.59
C GLU A 150 19.30 -18.93 -5.63
N VAL A 151 20.08 -18.21 -4.83
CA VAL A 151 20.08 -16.76 -4.75
C VAL A 151 21.34 -16.16 -5.35
N GLN A 152 21.19 -15.24 -6.28
CA GLN A 152 22.28 -14.39 -6.74
C GLN A 152 22.53 -13.29 -5.71
N ARG A 153 23.60 -13.45 -4.93
CA ARG A 153 24.03 -12.48 -3.93
C ARG A 153 24.75 -11.31 -4.60
N VAL A 154 24.18 -10.13 -4.47
CA VAL A 154 24.70 -8.92 -5.13
C VAL A 154 25.89 -8.36 -4.37
N PRO A 155 27.05 -8.12 -5.02
CA PRO A 155 28.18 -7.46 -4.40
C PRO A 155 27.80 -6.09 -3.82
N LYS A 156 28.32 -5.81 -2.63
CA LYS A 156 28.06 -4.56 -1.92
C LYS A 156 28.74 -3.39 -2.65
N LEU A 157 28.00 -2.29 -2.82
CA LEU A 157 28.53 -0.99 -3.21
C LEU A 157 29.69 -0.59 -2.30
N LYS A 158 30.77 -0.10 -2.91
CA LYS A 158 31.92 0.41 -2.18
C LYS A 158 31.50 1.64 -1.38
N LEU A 159 32.16 1.87 -0.24
CA LEU A 159 31.85 3.02 0.62
C LEU A 159 31.92 4.34 -0.14
N LYS A 160 32.93 4.51 -1.00
CA LYS A 160 33.09 5.68 -1.87
C LYS A 160 31.84 5.96 -2.71
N ASP A 161 31.33 4.95 -3.41
CA ASP A 161 30.16 5.10 -4.28
C ASP A 161 28.90 5.44 -3.47
N LYS A 162 28.78 4.86 -2.27
CA LYS A 162 27.68 5.20 -1.36
C LYS A 162 27.71 6.66 -0.95
N VAL A 163 28.88 7.17 -0.56
CA VAL A 163 29.08 8.56 -0.15
C VAL A 163 28.80 9.51 -1.30
N ILE A 164 29.25 9.19 -2.52
CA ILE A 164 28.97 10.01 -3.71
C ILE A 164 27.46 10.10 -3.96
N ILE A 165 26.77 8.96 -4.07
CA ILE A 165 25.33 8.94 -4.33
C ILE A 165 24.56 9.65 -3.22
N GLN A 166 24.90 9.38 -1.95
CA GLN A 166 24.28 10.02 -0.80
C GLN A 166 24.48 11.54 -0.81
N SER A 167 25.68 12.02 -1.12
CA SER A 167 25.98 13.46 -1.18
C SER A 167 25.20 14.15 -2.29
N LEU A 168 25.07 13.50 -3.45
CA LEU A 168 24.25 14.02 -4.55
C LEU A 168 22.76 14.11 -4.16
N LEU A 169 22.22 13.10 -3.48
CA LEU A 169 20.84 13.12 -2.99
C LEU A 169 20.61 14.16 -1.89
N ILE A 170 21.57 14.36 -0.97
CA ILE A 170 21.48 15.41 0.05
C ILE A 170 21.50 16.78 -0.63
N LYS A 171 22.47 17.01 -1.53
CA LYS A 171 22.61 18.28 -2.27
C LYS A 171 21.36 18.59 -3.07
N SER A 172 20.79 17.62 -3.79
CA SER A 172 19.58 17.85 -4.58
C SER A 172 18.38 18.20 -3.71
N GLY A 173 18.22 17.56 -2.55
CA GLY A 173 17.15 17.88 -1.60
C GLY A 173 17.28 19.26 -0.97
N ILE A 174 18.50 19.66 -0.55
CA ILE A 174 18.77 21.00 0.00
C ILE A 174 18.53 22.08 -1.06
N ASN A 175 19.03 21.87 -2.28
CA ASN A 175 18.82 22.82 -3.37
C ASN A 175 17.34 22.91 -3.77
N ALA A 176 16.64 21.78 -3.83
CA ALA A 176 15.19 21.77 -4.04
C ALA A 176 14.46 22.56 -2.96
N PHE A 177 14.84 22.43 -1.69
CA PHE A 177 14.30 23.25 -0.60
C PHE A 177 14.49 24.75 -0.84
N PHE A 178 15.65 25.21 -1.31
CA PHE A 178 15.88 26.64 -1.57
C PHE A 178 15.12 27.16 -2.79
N ILE A 179 15.07 26.38 -3.87
CA ILE A 179 14.41 26.77 -5.13
C ILE A 179 12.87 26.74 -5.01
N LEU A 180 12.36 25.78 -4.24
CA LEU A 180 10.92 25.54 -4.12
C LEU A 180 10.21 26.76 -3.51
N LYS A 181 9.23 27.31 -4.24
CA LYS A 181 8.32 28.34 -3.74
C LYS A 181 7.20 27.70 -2.94
N GLY A 182 6.83 28.28 -1.80
CA GLY A 182 5.74 27.79 -0.96
C GLY A 182 5.93 28.08 0.52
N ASN A 183 5.05 27.52 1.35
CA ASN A 183 5.08 27.69 2.79
C ASN A 183 6.37 27.10 3.40
N LEU A 184 7.10 27.90 4.19
CA LEU A 184 8.38 27.47 4.78
C LEU A 184 8.23 26.23 5.67
N PHE A 185 7.19 26.15 6.48
CA PHE A 185 6.96 25.01 7.36
C PHE A 185 6.76 23.73 6.57
N GLU A 186 5.94 23.76 5.52
CA GLU A 186 5.72 22.60 4.64
C GLU A 186 7.01 22.18 3.92
N LYS A 187 7.79 23.14 3.41
CA LYS A 187 9.10 22.88 2.82
C LYS A 187 10.05 22.19 3.80
N VAL A 188 10.06 22.61 5.08
CA VAL A 188 10.85 21.98 6.13
C VAL A 188 10.41 20.53 6.35
N LEU A 189 9.10 20.26 6.40
CA LEU A 189 8.62 18.87 6.55
C LEU A 189 9.07 17.97 5.39
N LEU A 190 9.00 18.47 4.15
CA LEU A 190 9.48 17.74 2.97
C LEU A 190 10.98 17.45 3.05
N LEU A 191 11.79 18.46 3.43
CA LEU A 191 13.24 18.29 3.57
C LEU A 191 13.58 17.28 4.67
N LEU A 192 12.88 17.30 5.81
CA LEU A 192 13.12 16.33 6.89
C LEU A 192 12.78 14.90 6.47
N GLU A 193 11.65 14.70 5.80
CA GLU A 193 11.27 13.37 5.27
C GLU A 193 12.29 12.89 4.22
N TRP A 194 12.73 13.79 3.32
CA TRP A 194 13.79 13.49 2.34
C TRP A 194 15.10 13.07 3.01
N LEU A 195 15.61 13.89 3.93
CA LEU A 195 16.87 13.62 4.64
C LEU A 195 16.78 12.32 5.45
N SER A 196 15.65 12.07 6.11
CA SER A 196 15.41 10.82 6.85
C SER A 196 15.57 9.59 5.96
N TRP A 197 15.04 9.63 4.73
CA TRP A 197 15.20 8.56 3.74
C TRP A 197 16.62 8.45 3.19
N VAL A 198 17.26 9.59 2.82
CA VAL A 198 18.63 9.59 2.28
C VAL A 198 19.64 9.09 3.31
N LEU A 199 19.52 9.55 4.55
CA LEU A 199 20.46 9.25 5.63
C LEU A 199 20.33 7.80 6.10
N SER A 200 19.14 7.18 6.04
CA SER A 200 18.99 5.74 6.31
C SER A 200 19.50 4.80 5.21
N LEU A 201 20.00 5.35 4.09
CA LEU A 201 20.48 4.57 2.94
C LEU A 201 19.43 3.60 2.39
N GLN A 202 18.15 3.98 2.45
CA GLN A 202 17.05 3.16 1.90
C GLN A 202 17.14 3.07 0.37
N TRP A 203 17.66 4.12 -0.28
CA TRP A 203 17.90 4.17 -1.72
C TRP A 203 18.84 3.08 -2.26
N ILE A 204 19.72 2.49 -1.42
CA ILE A 204 20.65 1.43 -1.85
C ILE A 204 19.90 0.22 -2.45
N TYR A 205 18.78 -0.15 -1.83
CA TYR A 205 18.01 -1.30 -2.26
C TYR A 205 17.40 -1.08 -3.66
N ILE A 206 16.99 0.16 -3.91
CA ILE A 206 16.42 0.62 -5.18
C ILE A 206 17.48 0.71 -6.27
N TYR A 207 18.67 1.19 -5.92
CA TYR A 207 19.82 1.19 -6.82
C TYR A 207 20.14 -0.23 -7.33
N TYR A 208 20.17 -1.22 -6.43
CA TYR A 208 20.43 -2.61 -6.85
C TYR A 208 19.30 -3.16 -7.70
N LEU A 209 18.04 -2.94 -7.32
CA LEU A 209 16.91 -3.39 -8.13
C LEU A 209 17.02 -2.89 -9.57
N GLU A 210 17.25 -1.59 -9.76
CA GLU A 210 17.38 -1.01 -11.11
C GLU A 210 18.52 -1.66 -11.90
N LYS A 211 19.69 -1.78 -11.27
CA LYS A 211 20.89 -2.34 -11.90
C LYS A 211 20.65 -3.78 -12.37
N TYR A 212 20.25 -4.67 -11.46
CA TYR A 212 20.15 -6.10 -11.77
C TYR A 212 18.92 -6.45 -12.60
N LEU A 213 17.82 -5.71 -12.44
CA LEU A 213 16.68 -5.85 -13.36
C LEU A 213 17.08 -5.42 -14.78
N SER A 214 17.85 -4.34 -14.93
CA SER A 214 18.36 -3.91 -16.24
C SER A 214 19.25 -4.97 -16.89
N GLU A 215 20.17 -5.58 -16.12
CA GLU A 215 21.03 -6.67 -16.60
C GLU A 215 20.21 -7.87 -17.07
N VAL A 216 19.20 -8.29 -16.30
CA VAL A 216 18.28 -9.38 -16.68
C VAL A 216 17.49 -9.03 -17.94
N VAL A 217 16.93 -7.83 -18.03
CA VAL A 217 16.17 -7.39 -19.21
C VAL A 217 17.01 -7.45 -20.48
N VAL A 218 18.27 -7.02 -20.41
CA VAL A 218 19.20 -7.06 -21.55
C VAL A 218 19.61 -8.49 -21.89
N ASN A 219 20.07 -9.27 -20.89
CA ASN A 219 20.62 -10.61 -21.11
C ASN A 219 19.60 -11.57 -21.73
N TYR A 220 18.35 -11.47 -21.31
CA TYR A 220 17.27 -12.36 -21.77
C TYR A 220 16.39 -11.73 -22.86
N LYS A 221 16.70 -10.50 -23.32
CA LYS A 221 15.94 -9.77 -24.36
C LYS A 221 14.45 -9.67 -24.02
N ILE A 222 14.14 -9.38 -22.76
CA ILE A 222 12.77 -9.28 -22.26
C ILE A 222 12.01 -8.18 -23.02
N ARG A 223 10.80 -8.47 -23.49
CA ARG A 223 9.94 -7.52 -24.21
C ARG A 223 8.71 -7.09 -23.41
N ASN A 224 8.33 -7.86 -22.40
CA ASN A 224 7.16 -7.60 -21.57
C ASN A 224 7.52 -7.81 -20.10
N VAL A 225 7.21 -6.84 -19.25
CA VAL A 225 7.50 -6.94 -17.82
C VAL A 225 6.27 -6.60 -17.01
N GLY A 226 5.85 -7.55 -16.17
CA GLY A 226 4.80 -7.38 -15.20
C GLY A 226 5.39 -6.95 -13.87
N CYS A 227 4.83 -5.93 -13.23
CA CYS A 227 5.15 -5.57 -11.86
C CYS A 227 3.95 -5.90 -10.98
N ILE A 228 4.14 -6.76 -9.97
CA ILE A 228 3.13 -6.88 -8.92
C ILE A 228 3.20 -5.64 -8.02
N HIS A 229 2.09 -5.29 -7.37
CA HIS A 229 2.04 -4.15 -6.44
C HIS A 229 2.36 -2.80 -7.10
N GLU A 230 1.52 -2.48 -8.08
CA GLU A 230 1.50 -1.36 -9.00
C GLU A 230 1.90 -0.01 -8.41
N MET A 231 1.69 0.27 -7.13
CA MET A 231 1.97 1.58 -6.54
C MET A 231 2.95 1.56 -5.36
N HIS A 232 3.72 0.49 -5.21
CA HIS A 232 4.86 0.57 -4.31
C HIS A 232 6.00 1.38 -4.94
N TYR A 233 6.85 1.98 -4.11
CA TYR A 233 7.96 2.82 -4.58
C TYR A 233 8.89 2.11 -5.59
N TYR A 234 8.97 0.77 -5.57
CA TYR A 234 9.80 0.00 -6.49
C TYR A 234 9.19 -0.15 -7.88
N ALA A 235 7.86 -0.04 -8.04
CA ALA A 235 7.19 -0.18 -9.34
C ALA A 235 7.68 0.90 -10.32
N ARG A 236 7.98 2.09 -9.80
CA ARG A 236 8.58 3.21 -10.55
C ARG A 236 9.94 2.87 -11.15
N ILE A 237 10.71 2.01 -10.47
CA ILE A 237 11.98 1.49 -10.98
C ILE A 237 11.73 0.51 -12.11
N VAL A 238 10.80 -0.42 -11.91
CA VAL A 238 10.45 -1.43 -12.92
C VAL A 238 10.00 -0.74 -14.20
N TRP A 239 9.06 0.21 -14.13
CA TRP A 239 8.56 0.90 -15.33
C TRP A 239 9.64 1.71 -16.05
N ARG A 240 10.54 2.35 -15.30
CA ARG A 240 11.67 3.07 -15.91
C ARG A 240 12.65 2.13 -16.61
N VAL A 241 13.01 1.00 -15.99
CA VAL A 241 13.85 -0.02 -16.64
C VAL A 241 13.18 -0.51 -17.91
N VAL A 242 11.89 -0.81 -17.85
CA VAL A 242 11.11 -1.30 -19.00
C VAL A 242 11.09 -0.29 -20.15
N SER A 243 10.82 0.98 -19.84
CA SER A 243 10.85 2.06 -20.84
C SER A 243 12.24 2.28 -21.43
N LYS A 244 13.30 2.21 -20.62
CA LYS A 244 14.70 2.35 -21.09
C LYS A 244 15.07 1.31 -22.15
N TYR A 245 14.48 0.12 -22.09
CA TYR A 245 14.76 -0.99 -22.99
C TYR A 245 13.64 -1.25 -24.02
N ASN A 246 12.74 -0.29 -24.24
CA ASN A 246 11.62 -0.38 -25.20
C ASN A 246 10.74 -1.64 -25.01
N ALA A 247 10.60 -2.09 -23.76
CA ALA A 247 9.70 -3.17 -23.40
C ALA A 247 8.32 -2.62 -22.99
N THR A 248 7.31 -3.48 -22.95
CA THR A 248 5.95 -3.13 -22.51
C THR A 248 5.78 -3.46 -21.03
N SER A 249 5.33 -2.48 -20.24
CA SER A 249 5.08 -2.63 -18.81
C SER A 249 3.61 -2.94 -18.50
N PHE A 250 3.40 -3.95 -17.66
CA PHE A 250 2.09 -4.42 -17.22
C PHE A 250 2.00 -4.35 -15.71
N THR A 251 0.80 -4.07 -15.21
CA THR A 251 0.50 -4.19 -13.78
C THR A 251 -0.96 -4.52 -13.55
N VAL A 252 -1.29 -5.01 -12.36
CA VAL A 252 -2.64 -5.39 -11.97
C VAL A 252 -2.94 -4.80 -10.60
N GLN A 253 -4.10 -4.15 -10.49
CA GLN A 253 -4.62 -3.65 -9.23
C GLN A 253 -4.68 -4.78 -8.21
N HIS A 254 -3.96 -4.69 -7.09
CA HIS A 254 -3.99 -5.74 -6.07
C HIS A 254 -4.92 -5.44 -4.88
N ALA A 255 -5.31 -4.18 -4.70
CA ALA A 255 -6.17 -3.73 -3.62
C ALA A 255 -7.09 -2.60 -4.11
N THR A 256 -8.18 -2.36 -3.40
CA THR A 256 -9.11 -1.26 -3.71
C THR A 256 -8.39 0.08 -3.75
N ILE A 257 -8.73 0.92 -4.72
CA ILE A 257 -8.18 2.27 -4.87
C ILE A 257 -9.23 3.24 -4.33
N SER A 258 -8.79 4.14 -3.46
CA SER A 258 -9.63 5.16 -2.83
C SER A 258 -8.86 6.46 -2.72
N ASP A 259 -9.59 7.57 -2.53
CA ASP A 259 -9.00 8.90 -2.41
C ASP A 259 -8.00 8.99 -1.25
N GLY A 260 -8.17 8.20 -0.19
CA GLY A 260 -7.23 8.15 0.93
C GLY A 260 -5.90 7.48 0.60
N LYS A 261 -5.83 6.64 -0.44
CA LYS A 261 -4.58 5.97 -0.85
C LYS A 261 -3.77 6.88 -1.78
N ARG A 262 -3.20 7.94 -1.19
CA ARG A 262 -2.47 9.00 -1.91
C ARG A 262 -1.35 8.54 -2.83
N TRP A 263 -0.78 7.37 -2.55
CA TRP A 263 0.29 6.78 -3.36
C TRP A 263 -0.12 6.35 -4.78
N TYR A 264 -1.43 6.23 -5.07
CA TYR A 264 -1.91 5.95 -6.43
C TYR A 264 -1.85 7.18 -7.34
N PHE A 265 -1.85 8.39 -6.80
CA PHE A 265 -2.04 9.60 -7.60
C PHE A 265 -0.68 10.22 -7.94
N THR A 266 -0.33 10.27 -9.23
CA THR A 266 0.92 10.88 -9.74
C THR A 266 0.68 12.26 -10.29
N TYR A 267 1.38 13.26 -9.75
CA TYR A 267 1.11 14.65 -10.12
C TYR A 267 1.81 15.04 -11.44
N PRO A 268 1.24 15.97 -12.23
CA PRO A 268 1.80 16.41 -13.51
C PRO A 268 3.25 16.88 -13.42
N GLU A 269 3.65 17.46 -12.30
CA GLU A 269 5.02 17.91 -12.05
C GLU A 269 6.02 16.75 -12.08
N GLU A 270 5.66 15.58 -11.55
CA GLU A 270 6.54 14.39 -11.58
C GLU A 270 6.66 13.82 -12.99
N LYS A 271 5.55 13.79 -13.74
CA LYS A 271 5.52 13.33 -15.15
C LYS A 271 6.39 14.21 -16.03
N LYS A 272 6.28 15.53 -15.89
CA LYS A 272 7.12 16.51 -16.60
C LYS A 272 8.61 16.35 -16.29
N SER A 273 8.95 15.83 -15.12
CA SER A 273 10.31 15.53 -14.70
C SER A 273 10.79 14.12 -15.09
N GLY A 274 10.00 13.36 -15.86
CA GLY A 274 10.41 12.06 -16.40
C GLY A 274 9.93 10.85 -15.60
N LEU A 275 8.89 10.99 -14.76
CA LEU A 275 8.25 9.83 -14.13
C LEU A 275 7.58 8.96 -15.21
N ILE A 276 8.02 7.71 -15.31
CA ILE A 276 7.43 6.71 -16.21
C ILE A 276 6.28 6.00 -15.51
N LEU A 277 5.21 5.72 -16.26
CA LEU A 277 3.99 5.04 -15.83
C LEU A 277 3.83 3.71 -16.59
N PRO A 278 3.01 2.76 -16.13
CA PRO A 278 2.82 1.49 -16.82
C PRO A 278 2.11 1.71 -18.17
N ASN A 279 2.42 0.87 -19.16
CA ASN A 279 1.73 0.88 -20.44
C ASN A 279 0.32 0.28 -20.31
N VAL A 280 0.17 -0.78 -19.51
CA VAL A 280 -1.10 -1.47 -19.28
C VAL A 280 -1.35 -1.66 -17.79
N MET A 281 -2.54 -1.30 -17.33
CA MET A 281 -3.00 -1.52 -15.96
C MET A 281 -4.36 -2.23 -15.95
N TYR A 282 -4.40 -3.42 -15.35
CA TYR A 282 -5.66 -4.10 -15.05
C TYR A 282 -6.27 -3.51 -13.78
N VAL A 283 -7.54 -3.14 -13.82
CA VAL A 283 -8.30 -2.60 -12.69
C VAL A 283 -9.64 -3.29 -12.53
N TYR A 284 -10.25 -3.14 -11.36
CA TYR A 284 -11.44 -3.89 -10.99
C TYR A 284 -12.72 -3.41 -11.70
N ASN A 285 -12.85 -2.11 -11.97
CA ASN A 285 -14.08 -1.54 -12.52
C ASN A 285 -13.84 -0.18 -13.20
N GLU A 286 -14.86 0.31 -13.93
CA GLU A 286 -14.82 1.59 -14.65
C GLU A 286 -14.69 2.82 -13.75
N LYS A 287 -15.22 2.80 -12.52
CA LYS A 287 -15.07 3.90 -11.55
C LYS A 287 -13.58 4.12 -11.23
N VAL A 288 -12.80 3.05 -11.10
CA VAL A 288 -11.35 3.13 -10.90
C VAL A 288 -10.65 3.69 -12.14
N ILE A 289 -11.08 3.30 -13.35
CA ILE A 289 -10.53 3.85 -14.60
C ILE A 289 -10.74 5.37 -14.63
N GLN A 290 -11.95 5.83 -14.36
CA GLN A 290 -12.29 7.25 -14.34
C GLN A 290 -11.47 8.02 -13.30
N LEU A 291 -11.28 7.44 -12.10
CA LEU A 291 -10.48 8.02 -11.04
C LEU A 291 -8.98 8.15 -11.40
N LEU A 292 -8.41 7.14 -12.07
CA LEU A 292 -6.98 7.10 -12.38
C LEU A 292 -6.60 7.81 -13.69
N ARG A 293 -7.52 7.92 -14.64
CA ARG A 293 -7.25 8.47 -15.98
C ARG A 293 -6.54 9.83 -15.98
N PRO A 294 -6.88 10.80 -15.11
CA PRO A 294 -6.16 12.08 -15.05
C PRO A 294 -4.69 11.95 -14.62
N TYR A 295 -4.35 10.90 -13.88
CA TYR A 295 -3.02 10.69 -13.32
C TYR A 295 -2.14 9.82 -14.24
N PHE A 296 -2.76 8.86 -14.93
CA PHE A 296 -2.12 7.86 -15.78
C PHE A 296 -2.39 8.09 -17.27
N GLU A 297 -1.97 9.26 -17.74
CA GLU A 297 -1.99 9.60 -19.16
C GLU A 297 -1.21 8.55 -19.97
N ASN A 298 -1.79 8.09 -21.08
CA ASN A 298 -1.24 7.06 -21.97
C ASN A 298 -1.16 5.63 -21.39
N THR A 299 -1.58 5.40 -20.14
CA THR A 299 -1.78 4.03 -19.64
C THR A 299 -3.10 3.48 -20.19
N LYS A 300 -3.04 2.30 -20.81
CA LYS A 300 -4.22 1.56 -21.22
C LYS A 300 -4.80 0.82 -20.01
N PHE A 301 -6.05 1.11 -19.70
CA PHE A 301 -6.80 0.41 -18.66
C PHE A 301 -7.56 -0.78 -19.22
N LEU A 302 -7.52 -1.90 -18.51
CA LEU A 302 -8.28 -3.11 -18.81
C LEU A 302 -9.03 -3.57 -17.56
N LEU A 303 -10.20 -4.17 -17.73
CA LEU A 303 -10.94 -4.76 -16.62
C LEU A 303 -10.42 -6.16 -16.31
N GLY A 304 -10.18 -6.44 -15.02
CA GLY A 304 -9.67 -7.73 -14.58
C GLY A 304 -9.76 -7.90 -13.07
N CYS A 305 -9.87 -9.16 -12.63
CA CYS A 305 -9.85 -9.50 -11.21
C CYS A 305 -8.42 -9.88 -10.79
N SER A 306 -7.95 -9.38 -9.65
CA SER A 306 -6.66 -9.84 -9.11
C SER A 306 -6.76 -11.21 -8.47
N CYS A 307 -5.63 -11.91 -8.39
CA CYS A 307 -5.59 -13.21 -7.72
C CYS A 307 -5.89 -13.10 -6.21
N ARG A 308 -5.67 -11.93 -5.58
CA ARG A 308 -5.95 -11.70 -4.16
C ARG A 308 -7.40 -12.02 -3.80
N TYR A 309 -8.35 -11.53 -4.58
CA TYR A 309 -9.77 -11.75 -4.31
C TYR A 309 -10.34 -12.99 -5.01
N SER A 310 -9.56 -13.67 -5.85
CA SER A 310 -10.02 -14.84 -6.61
C SER A 310 -10.61 -15.95 -5.71
N PHE A 311 -10.04 -16.18 -4.53
CA PHE A 311 -10.56 -17.12 -3.54
C PHE A 311 -12.01 -16.82 -3.11
N TRP A 312 -12.41 -15.55 -3.11
CA TRP A 312 -13.74 -15.12 -2.72
C TRP A 312 -14.78 -15.26 -3.82
N LYS A 313 -14.37 -15.51 -5.08
CA LYS A 313 -15.30 -15.70 -6.20
C LYS A 313 -16.30 -16.82 -5.94
N GLU A 314 -15.79 -17.95 -5.45
CA GLU A 314 -16.57 -19.17 -5.20
C GLU A 314 -17.14 -19.21 -3.78
N THR A 315 -16.74 -18.30 -2.91
CA THR A 315 -17.22 -18.27 -1.52
C THR A 315 -18.67 -17.81 -1.49
N LYS A 316 -19.59 -18.74 -1.23
CA LYS A 316 -21.00 -18.43 -0.99
C LYS A 316 -21.14 -17.59 0.28
N GLU A 317 -22.16 -16.73 0.30
CA GLU A 317 -22.56 -15.97 1.49
C GLU A 317 -22.71 -16.88 2.70
N ALA A 318 -22.30 -16.39 3.87
CA ALA A 318 -22.59 -17.05 5.14
C ALA A 318 -24.09 -16.89 5.47
N LYS A 319 -24.92 -17.77 4.90
CA LYS A 319 -26.38 -17.75 5.06
C LYS A 319 -26.84 -18.17 6.47
N ASP A 320 -25.99 -18.90 7.19
CA ASP A 320 -26.32 -19.40 8.53
C ASP A 320 -26.00 -18.36 9.61
N THR A 321 -26.99 -17.53 9.91
CA THR A 321 -26.90 -16.50 10.97
C THR A 321 -26.83 -17.09 12.37
N THR A 322 -27.18 -18.38 12.57
CA THR A 322 -27.15 -19.03 13.89
C THR A 322 -25.74 -19.23 14.44
N LYS A 323 -24.73 -19.16 13.57
CA LYS A 323 -23.31 -19.27 13.94
C LYS A 323 -22.70 -17.96 14.48
N ARG A 324 -23.41 -16.83 14.36
CA ARG A 324 -22.91 -15.51 14.74
C ARG A 324 -22.92 -15.34 16.27
N LYS A 325 -21.75 -15.12 16.87
CA LYS A 325 -21.54 -15.15 18.33
C LYS A 325 -20.90 -13.89 18.92
N TYR A 326 -20.15 -13.14 18.12
CA TYR A 326 -19.35 -12.01 18.62
C TYR A 326 -19.27 -10.86 17.62
N PHE A 327 -18.85 -9.68 18.09
CA PHE A 327 -18.40 -8.58 17.24
C PHE A 327 -16.91 -8.72 16.99
N LEU A 328 -16.51 -8.78 15.72
CA LEU A 328 -15.13 -8.97 15.32
C LEU A 328 -14.46 -7.61 15.07
N PHE A 329 -13.53 -7.22 15.92
CA PHE A 329 -12.70 -6.03 15.74
C PHE A 329 -11.42 -6.41 15.01
N VAL A 330 -11.15 -5.74 13.89
CA VAL A 330 -10.03 -6.07 12.99
C VAL A 330 -9.05 -4.92 12.88
N GLY A 331 -7.79 -5.19 13.23
CA GLY A 331 -6.68 -4.27 13.12
C GLY A 331 -6.04 -4.26 11.73
N ALA A 332 -5.30 -3.20 11.44
CA ALA A 332 -4.51 -3.04 10.23
C ALA A 332 -3.00 -3.15 10.53
N LEU A 333 -2.17 -2.96 9.51
CA LEU A 333 -0.70 -2.93 9.68
C LEU A 333 -0.25 -1.68 10.44
N ALA A 334 -0.83 -0.54 10.10
CA ALA A 334 -0.42 0.76 10.61
C ALA A 334 -0.78 0.95 12.09
N GLN A 335 0.11 1.62 12.83
CA GLN A 335 -0.08 1.78 14.27
C GLN A 335 -1.28 2.66 14.62
N PHE A 336 -1.49 3.74 13.89
CA PHE A 336 -2.58 4.68 14.19
C PHE A 336 -3.95 4.03 14.01
N ASP A 337 -4.14 3.19 12.98
CA ASP A 337 -5.39 2.43 12.79
C ASP A 337 -5.69 1.54 13.99
N ASN A 338 -4.66 0.85 14.50
CA ASN A 338 -4.79 0.00 15.67
C ASN A 338 -5.04 0.80 16.95
N ASP A 339 -4.40 1.96 17.11
CA ASP A 339 -4.63 2.84 18.25
C ASP A 339 -6.07 3.41 18.23
N VAL A 340 -6.61 3.75 17.06
CA VAL A 340 -8.03 4.16 16.88
C VAL A 340 -8.99 3.01 17.19
N LEU A 341 -8.71 1.81 16.68
CA LEU A 341 -9.50 0.61 16.97
C LEU A 341 -9.57 0.35 18.48
N ILE A 342 -8.42 0.36 19.16
CA ILE A 342 -8.33 0.15 20.61
C ILE A 342 -9.06 1.25 21.37
N ALA A 343 -8.91 2.52 20.96
CA ALA A 343 -9.64 3.64 21.56
C ALA A 343 -11.16 3.48 21.43
N SER A 344 -11.63 2.96 20.29
CA SER A 344 -13.05 2.68 20.05
C SER A 344 -13.58 1.59 20.99
N ILE A 345 -12.82 0.49 21.15
CA ILE A 345 -13.20 -0.59 22.07
C ILE A 345 -13.20 -0.08 23.52
N ARG A 346 -12.21 0.74 23.90
CA ARG A 346 -12.16 1.38 25.23
C ARG A 346 -13.43 2.20 25.48
N ASN A 347 -13.80 3.05 24.54
CA ASN A 347 -14.98 3.91 24.63
C ASN A 347 -16.27 3.08 24.70
N LEU A 348 -16.40 2.05 23.86
CA LEU A 348 -17.54 1.14 23.87
C LEU A 348 -17.69 0.48 25.25
N LEU A 349 -16.60 -0.06 25.80
CA LEU A 349 -16.61 -0.75 27.09
C LEU A 349 -16.83 0.19 28.29
N SER A 350 -16.46 1.47 28.19
CA SER A 350 -16.69 2.44 29.28
C SER A 350 -18.11 3.00 29.29
N THR A 351 -18.82 2.95 28.16
CA THR A 351 -20.15 3.55 27.99
C THR A 351 -21.30 2.56 28.12
N THR A 352 -21.00 1.27 28.33
CA THR A 352 -22.01 0.22 28.43
C THR A 352 -21.83 -0.65 29.67
N LYS A 353 -22.95 -1.05 30.26
CA LYS A 353 -23.01 -2.12 31.27
C LYS A 353 -23.34 -3.50 30.66
N LYS A 354 -23.75 -3.55 29.39
CA LYS A 354 -24.06 -4.81 28.70
C LYS A 354 -22.76 -5.56 28.40
N ILE A 355 -22.77 -6.87 28.62
CA ILE A 355 -21.68 -7.75 28.17
C ILE A 355 -21.76 -7.83 26.65
N ILE A 356 -20.66 -7.48 25.99
CA ILE A 356 -20.52 -7.54 24.53
C ILE A 356 -19.45 -8.58 24.22
N PRO A 357 -19.79 -9.67 23.51
CA PRO A 357 -18.80 -10.64 23.07
C PRO A 357 -17.90 -9.99 22.02
N ILE A 358 -16.66 -9.67 22.40
CA ILE A 358 -15.68 -8.99 21.54
C ILE A 358 -14.57 -9.98 21.20
N ARG A 359 -14.37 -10.19 19.90
CA ARG A 359 -13.19 -10.88 19.36
C ARG A 359 -12.31 -9.86 18.64
N LEU A 360 -11.03 -9.83 18.97
CA LEU A 360 -10.04 -8.93 18.37
C LEU A 360 -9.05 -9.73 17.52
N ARG A 361 -8.92 -9.37 16.25
CA ARG A 361 -7.95 -9.91 15.31
C ARG A 361 -7.01 -8.80 14.85
N LEU A 362 -5.73 -8.94 15.12
CA LEU A 362 -4.70 -8.00 14.65
C LEU A 362 -3.92 -8.62 13.49
N HIS A 363 -3.41 -7.79 12.58
CA HIS A 363 -2.46 -8.25 11.57
C HIS A 363 -1.23 -8.92 12.26
N PRO A 364 -0.65 -10.00 11.71
CA PRO A 364 0.50 -10.68 12.33
C PRO A 364 1.69 -9.74 12.63
N THR A 365 1.88 -8.72 11.79
CA THR A 365 2.91 -7.69 11.94
C THR A 365 2.34 -6.32 12.35
N ALA A 366 1.13 -6.29 12.91
CA ALA A 366 0.48 -5.08 13.38
C ALA A 366 1.38 -4.31 14.35
N LYS A 367 1.57 -3.03 14.09
CA LYS A 367 2.18 -2.12 15.07
C LYS A 367 1.10 -1.70 16.04
N VAL A 368 1.35 -1.84 17.34
CA VAL A 368 0.45 -1.39 18.41
C VAL A 368 1.28 -0.66 19.45
N SER A 369 0.77 0.47 19.95
CA SER A 369 1.42 1.21 21.04
C SER A 369 1.59 0.34 22.29
N ASN A 370 2.61 0.63 23.12
CA ASN A 370 2.83 -0.14 24.35
C ASN A 370 1.62 -0.07 25.29
N SER A 371 1.01 1.13 25.44
CA SER A 371 -0.25 1.29 26.19
C SER A 371 -1.38 0.42 25.62
N GLY A 372 -1.51 0.37 24.28
CA GLY A 372 -2.47 -0.51 23.61
C GLY A 372 -2.23 -1.98 23.94
N LYS A 373 -0.99 -2.46 23.84
CA LYS A 373 -0.60 -3.84 24.16
C LYS A 373 -0.92 -4.22 25.61
N TYR A 374 -0.51 -3.40 26.58
CA TYR A 374 -0.79 -3.65 27.99
C TYR A 374 -2.28 -3.70 28.28
N TRP A 375 -3.05 -2.79 27.68
CA TRP A 375 -4.49 -2.74 27.86
C TRP A 375 -5.19 -3.96 27.25
N ILE A 376 -4.83 -4.37 26.03
CA ILE A 376 -5.36 -5.58 25.40
C ILE A 376 -5.08 -6.78 26.31
N HIS A 377 -3.84 -6.97 26.75
CA HIS A 377 -3.44 -8.07 27.62
C HIS A 377 -4.25 -8.11 28.93
N SER A 378 -4.48 -6.94 29.54
CA SER A 378 -5.30 -6.84 30.75
C SER A 378 -6.76 -7.26 30.50
N LYS A 379 -7.34 -6.86 29.36
CA LYS A 379 -8.73 -7.22 29.00
C LYS A 379 -8.87 -8.68 28.61
N MET A 380 -7.86 -9.26 27.97
CA MET A 380 -7.79 -10.70 27.71
C MET A 380 -7.80 -11.52 29.00
N LYS A 381 -6.94 -11.17 29.97
CA LYS A 381 -6.90 -11.87 31.27
C LYS A 381 -8.22 -11.84 32.02
N LYS A 382 -9.05 -10.81 31.78
CA LYS A 382 -10.38 -10.65 32.38
C LYS A 382 -11.50 -11.32 31.57
N GLY A 383 -11.19 -12.00 30.46
CA GLY A 383 -12.18 -12.62 29.57
C GLY A 383 -13.07 -11.62 28.82
N ILE A 384 -12.72 -10.33 28.80
CA ILE A 384 -13.52 -9.27 28.16
C ILE A 384 -13.29 -9.24 26.64
N ILE A 385 -12.07 -9.57 26.21
CA ILE A 385 -11.68 -9.62 24.80
C ILE A 385 -11.06 -10.98 24.52
N GLU A 386 -11.59 -11.69 23.53
CA GLU A 386 -10.98 -12.88 22.96
C GLU A 386 -10.05 -12.48 21.82
N ILE A 387 -8.84 -13.06 21.75
CA ILE A 387 -7.92 -12.80 20.64
C ILE A 387 -8.00 -13.91 19.61
N SER A 388 -8.21 -13.53 18.35
CA SER A 388 -8.02 -14.44 17.23
C SER A 388 -6.58 -14.36 16.70
N LYS A 389 -5.83 -15.46 16.86
CA LYS A 389 -4.46 -15.61 16.32
C LYS A 389 -4.35 -16.74 15.31
N ASN A 390 -4.92 -17.91 15.64
CA ASN A 390 -4.77 -19.14 14.85
C ASN A 390 -6.07 -19.55 14.13
N THR A 391 -7.13 -18.77 14.28
CA THR A 391 -8.39 -19.02 13.58
C THR A 391 -8.29 -18.54 12.13
N PRO A 392 -8.74 -19.33 11.14
CA PRO A 392 -8.87 -18.85 9.77
C PRO A 392 -9.77 -17.61 9.70
N LEU A 393 -9.40 -16.62 8.90
CA LEU A 393 -10.16 -15.36 8.79
C LEU A 393 -11.62 -15.63 8.38
N LYS A 394 -11.84 -16.55 7.45
CA LYS A 394 -13.18 -16.97 7.01
C LYS A 394 -14.04 -17.43 8.19
N THR A 395 -13.51 -18.29 9.06
CA THR A 395 -14.19 -18.77 10.26
C THR A 395 -14.48 -17.63 11.24
N ASP A 396 -13.56 -16.68 11.37
CA ASP A 396 -13.81 -15.50 12.21
C ASP A 396 -14.99 -14.66 11.69
N ILE A 397 -15.08 -14.46 10.37
CA ILE A 397 -16.15 -13.70 9.73
C ILE A 397 -17.50 -14.45 9.81
N GLU A 398 -17.51 -15.77 9.60
CA GLU A 398 -18.72 -16.60 9.73
C GLU A 398 -19.31 -16.53 11.15
N GLY A 399 -18.46 -16.45 12.17
CA GLY A 399 -18.87 -16.29 13.56
C GLY A 399 -19.18 -14.85 13.97
N ALA A 400 -18.98 -13.86 13.10
CA ALA A 400 -19.16 -12.45 13.42
C ALA A 400 -20.60 -11.98 13.21
N ILE A 401 -21.15 -11.27 14.20
CA ILE A 401 -22.42 -10.53 14.09
C ILE A 401 -22.22 -9.34 13.13
N ALA A 402 -21.14 -8.60 13.34
CA ALA A 402 -20.64 -7.55 12.47
C ALA A 402 -19.12 -7.45 12.62
N VAL A 403 -18.45 -6.92 11.60
CA VAL A 403 -17.01 -6.66 11.62
C VAL A 403 -16.73 -5.17 11.75
N VAL A 404 -15.84 -4.79 12.66
CA VAL A 404 -15.50 -3.39 12.98
C VAL A 404 -14.01 -3.16 12.73
N GLY A 405 -13.67 -2.17 11.92
CA GLY A 405 -12.28 -1.84 11.57
C GLY A 405 -12.17 -0.40 11.05
N MET A 406 -10.96 0.08 10.76
CA MET A 406 -10.75 1.43 10.21
C MET A 406 -10.38 1.39 8.72
N SER A 407 -9.15 0.98 8.40
CA SER A 407 -8.61 0.97 7.04
C SER A 407 -8.04 -0.40 6.67
N THR A 408 -8.87 -1.45 6.72
CA THR A 408 -8.42 -2.83 6.45
C THR A 408 -9.26 -3.50 5.38
N THR A 409 -8.59 -4.21 4.46
CA THR A 409 -9.26 -4.98 3.39
C THR A 409 -10.17 -6.08 3.96
N VAL A 410 -9.99 -6.45 5.23
CA VAL A 410 -10.86 -7.41 5.91
C VAL A 410 -12.31 -6.94 5.96
N LEU A 411 -12.57 -5.63 5.93
CA LEU A 411 -13.95 -5.10 5.85
C LEU A 411 -14.60 -5.41 4.49
N GLU A 412 -13.82 -5.36 3.41
CA GLU A 412 -14.29 -5.75 2.07
C GLU A 412 -14.56 -7.26 2.01
N GLU A 413 -13.68 -8.06 2.59
CA GLU A 413 -13.83 -9.52 2.70
C GLU A 413 -15.06 -9.92 3.54
N ALA A 414 -15.35 -9.18 4.61
CA ALA A 414 -16.54 -9.40 5.42
C ALA A 414 -17.84 -9.11 4.63
N LEU A 415 -17.87 -8.01 3.88
CA LEU A 415 -19.00 -7.66 3.01
C LEU A 415 -19.22 -8.72 1.92
N LEU A 416 -18.15 -9.24 1.31
CA LEU A 416 -18.22 -10.35 0.33
C LEU A 416 -18.88 -11.61 0.90
N MET A 417 -18.74 -11.84 2.21
CA MET A 417 -19.33 -12.97 2.92
C MET A 417 -20.75 -12.70 3.45
N GLY A 418 -21.31 -11.51 3.19
CA GLY A 418 -22.62 -11.11 3.70
C GLY A 418 -22.61 -10.72 5.19
N CYS A 419 -21.45 -10.39 5.75
CA CYS A 419 -21.32 -9.91 7.12
C CYS A 419 -21.29 -8.36 7.13
N PRO A 420 -22.19 -7.71 7.90
CA PRO A 420 -22.27 -6.25 7.91
C PRO A 420 -21.06 -5.65 8.63
N VAL A 421 -20.66 -4.44 8.24
CA VAL A 421 -19.41 -3.83 8.69
C VAL A 421 -19.56 -2.40 9.21
N ILE A 422 -18.76 -2.07 10.22
CA ILE A 422 -18.56 -0.71 10.69
C ILE A 422 -17.14 -0.27 10.34
N GLN A 423 -17.04 0.75 9.51
CA GLN A 423 -15.81 1.47 9.29
C GLN A 423 -15.68 2.62 10.28
N LEU A 424 -14.70 2.53 11.15
CA LEU A 424 -14.30 3.58 12.07
C LEU A 424 -13.63 4.72 11.27
N THR A 425 -14.00 5.95 11.58
CA THR A 425 -13.40 7.15 11.02
C THR A 425 -12.76 8.00 12.10
N HIS A 426 -11.74 8.77 11.71
CA HIS A 426 -11.06 9.69 12.61
C HIS A 426 -10.87 11.03 11.89
N PRO A 427 -11.15 12.18 12.51
CA PRO A 427 -11.10 13.48 11.84
C PRO A 427 -9.72 13.82 11.27
N ASP A 428 -8.65 13.38 11.94
CA ASP A 428 -7.27 13.64 11.49
C ASP A 428 -6.77 12.68 10.40
N TYR A 429 -7.43 11.54 10.16
CA TYR A 429 -6.89 10.46 9.33
C TYR A 429 -7.76 10.21 8.09
N LEU A 430 -7.09 9.91 6.99
CA LEU A 430 -7.75 9.53 5.74
C LEU A 430 -8.05 8.04 5.80
N PRO A 431 -9.31 7.60 5.60
CA PRO A 431 -9.61 6.19 5.44
C PRO A 431 -9.10 5.68 4.09
N TYR A 432 -8.62 4.43 4.03
CA TYR A 432 -8.03 3.88 2.80
C TYR A 432 -8.89 2.84 2.09
N ILE A 433 -9.95 2.37 2.71
CA ILE A 433 -10.92 1.50 2.04
C ILE A 433 -12.12 2.34 1.59
N ASP A 434 -12.63 2.03 0.40
CA ASP A 434 -13.87 2.61 -0.13
C ASP A 434 -14.97 1.55 -0.06
N ILE A 435 -15.79 1.65 0.99
CA ILE A 435 -17.01 0.84 1.16
C ILE A 435 -18.24 1.75 1.20
N ASP A 436 -18.12 2.99 0.73
CA ASP A 436 -19.23 3.93 0.70
C ASP A 436 -20.31 3.47 -0.26
N GLY A 437 -21.56 3.60 0.19
CA GLY A 437 -22.72 3.23 -0.61
C GLY A 437 -22.95 1.72 -0.73
N VAL A 438 -22.17 0.87 -0.05
CA VAL A 438 -22.44 -0.58 0.02
C VAL A 438 -23.48 -0.86 1.11
N PRO A 439 -24.67 -1.40 0.77
CA PRO A 439 -25.65 -1.83 1.77
C PRO A 439 -25.02 -2.81 2.78
N GLY A 440 -25.15 -2.50 4.07
CA GLY A 440 -24.50 -3.26 5.14
C GLY A 440 -23.16 -2.70 5.62
N ALA A 441 -22.65 -1.62 5.01
CA ALA A 441 -21.50 -0.86 5.49
C ALA A 441 -21.93 0.48 6.11
N VAL A 442 -21.41 0.81 7.30
CA VAL A 442 -21.66 2.11 7.95
C VAL A 442 -20.35 2.73 8.44
N LYS A 443 -20.20 4.04 8.22
CA LYS A 443 -19.09 4.84 8.75
C LYS A 443 -19.46 5.49 10.08
N ILE A 444 -18.61 5.35 11.10
CA ILE A 444 -18.84 5.91 12.44
C ILE A 444 -17.55 6.55 12.96
N ASP A 445 -17.64 7.79 13.48
CA ASP A 445 -16.52 8.39 14.22
C ASP A 445 -16.15 7.48 15.39
N TYR A 446 -14.86 7.15 15.51
CA TYR A 446 -14.36 6.18 16.48
C TYR A 446 -14.79 6.45 17.94
N ARG A 447 -15.05 7.73 18.30
CA ARG A 447 -15.53 8.15 19.64
C ARG A 447 -17.02 7.94 19.85
N LYS A 448 -17.78 7.74 18.76
CA LYS A 448 -19.24 7.60 18.78
C LYS A 448 -19.69 6.15 18.68
N LEU A 449 -18.76 5.19 18.57
CA LEU A 449 -19.11 3.78 18.56
C LEU A 449 -19.83 3.39 19.87
N SER A 450 -21.07 2.94 19.73
CA SER A 450 -21.92 2.53 20.84
C SER A 450 -22.52 1.14 20.61
N VAL A 451 -23.10 0.56 21.67
CA VAL A 451 -23.81 -0.73 21.58
C VAL A 451 -25.00 -0.65 20.64
N THR A 452 -25.71 0.48 20.64
CA THR A 452 -26.84 0.70 19.72
C THR A 452 -26.38 0.63 18.27
N ASN A 453 -25.21 1.18 17.95
CA ASN A 453 -24.67 1.06 16.59
C ASN A 453 -24.39 -0.40 16.21
N LEU A 454 -23.79 -1.17 17.12
CA LEU A 454 -23.49 -2.59 16.92
C LEU A 454 -24.77 -3.43 16.71
N LEU A 455 -25.81 -3.18 17.50
CA LEU A 455 -27.08 -3.91 17.43
C LEU A 455 -27.93 -3.50 16.22
N ASN A 456 -27.93 -2.22 15.85
CA ASN A 456 -28.68 -1.78 14.66
C ASN A 456 -28.10 -2.39 13.38
N LEU A 457 -26.78 -2.64 13.35
CA LEU A 457 -26.14 -3.24 12.20
C LEU A 457 -26.37 -4.75 12.07
N SER A 458 -26.65 -5.45 13.17
CA SER A 458 -26.68 -6.92 13.20
C SER A 458 -27.75 -7.52 12.28
N ASN A 459 -28.78 -6.73 11.95
CA ASN A 459 -29.95 -7.16 11.19
C ASN A 459 -29.97 -6.58 9.76
N ILE A 460 -28.94 -5.82 9.38
CA ILE A 460 -28.89 -5.24 8.03
C ILE A 460 -28.48 -6.32 7.03
N GLN A 461 -29.25 -6.44 5.95
CA GLN A 461 -28.89 -7.26 4.82
C GLN A 461 -27.75 -6.60 4.05
N VAL A 462 -26.71 -7.38 3.78
CA VAL A 462 -25.57 -6.96 2.98
C VAL A 462 -25.84 -7.28 1.52
N ASP A 463 -25.60 -6.33 0.62
CA ASP A 463 -25.58 -6.59 -0.83
C ASP A 463 -24.19 -7.09 -1.23
N SER A 464 -23.99 -8.41 -1.14
CA SER A 464 -22.71 -9.03 -1.47
C SER A 464 -22.37 -8.90 -2.97
N GLU A 465 -23.37 -8.73 -3.84
CA GLU A 465 -23.18 -8.64 -5.28
C GLU A 465 -22.65 -7.27 -5.69
N SER A 466 -23.10 -6.19 -5.03
CA SER A 466 -22.55 -4.85 -5.23
C SER A 466 -21.05 -4.79 -4.91
N ILE A 467 -20.62 -5.37 -3.78
CA ILE A 467 -19.19 -5.44 -3.43
C ILE A 467 -18.42 -6.41 -4.34
N ARG A 468 -19.03 -7.51 -4.82
CA ARG A 468 -18.41 -8.40 -5.81
C ARG A 468 -18.07 -7.65 -7.10
N LYS A 469 -19.00 -6.85 -7.61
CA LYS A 469 -18.78 -6.01 -8.80
C LYS A 469 -17.74 -4.93 -8.56
N SER A 470 -17.75 -4.27 -7.40
CA SER A 470 -16.77 -3.22 -7.11
C SER A 470 -15.34 -3.76 -7.00
N LEU A 471 -15.16 -4.99 -6.54
CA LEU A 471 -13.87 -5.69 -6.47
C LEU A 471 -13.51 -6.46 -7.75
N GLY A 472 -14.30 -6.28 -8.82
CA GLY A 472 -14.04 -6.86 -10.13
C GLY A 472 -14.17 -8.39 -10.19
N LEU A 473 -14.86 -9.01 -9.22
CA LEU A 473 -14.99 -10.47 -9.14
C LEU A 473 -15.80 -11.07 -10.30
N ASN A 474 -16.61 -10.26 -10.97
CA ASN A 474 -17.32 -10.55 -12.21
C ASN A 474 -16.41 -10.63 -13.45
N HIS A 475 -15.17 -10.15 -13.38
CA HIS A 475 -14.18 -10.22 -14.47
C HIS A 475 -13.29 -11.45 -14.34
N ARG A 476 -12.65 -11.90 -15.43
CA ARG A 476 -11.69 -13.02 -15.40
C ARG A 476 -10.50 -12.70 -14.47
N VAL A 477 -9.99 -13.72 -13.76
CA VAL A 477 -8.79 -13.59 -12.93
C VAL A 477 -7.56 -13.41 -13.82
N VAL A 478 -6.81 -12.33 -13.60
CA VAL A 478 -5.59 -12.02 -14.34
C VAL A 478 -4.44 -12.87 -13.78
N ASP A 479 -4.22 -14.03 -14.38
CA ASP A 479 -3.03 -14.86 -14.18
C ASP A 479 -1.84 -14.36 -15.03
N TYR A 480 -0.69 -15.03 -14.94
CA TYR A 480 0.51 -14.65 -15.70
C TYR A 480 0.27 -14.58 -17.21
N LYS A 481 -0.42 -15.57 -17.78
CA LYS A 481 -0.68 -15.64 -19.23
C LYS A 481 -1.62 -14.52 -19.67
N GLN A 482 -2.66 -14.25 -18.89
CA GLN A 482 -3.59 -13.17 -19.17
C GLN A 482 -2.92 -11.79 -19.01
N LEU A 483 -2.03 -11.63 -18.02
CA LEU A 483 -1.31 -10.37 -17.81
C LEU A 483 -0.56 -9.93 -19.07
N PHE A 484 0.12 -10.86 -19.74
CA PHE A 484 0.90 -10.62 -20.96
C PHE A 484 0.17 -10.90 -22.28
N GLN A 485 -1.11 -11.26 -22.23
CA GLN A 485 -1.86 -11.60 -23.43
C GLN A 485 -1.89 -10.41 -24.39
N ARG A 486 -1.48 -10.64 -25.65
CA ARG A 486 -1.59 -9.63 -26.71
C ARG A 486 -3.07 -9.33 -26.95
N HIS A 487 -3.54 -8.21 -26.44
CA HIS A 487 -4.82 -7.65 -26.84
C HIS A 487 -4.67 -7.16 -28.27
N LYS A 488 -5.56 -7.59 -29.18
CA LYS A 488 -5.50 -7.31 -30.63
C LYS A 488 -5.43 -5.82 -31.01
N ASN A 489 -5.56 -4.90 -30.04
CA ASN A 489 -5.52 -3.45 -30.18
C ASN A 489 -4.44 -2.80 -29.30
N LEU A 490 -3.26 -3.42 -29.14
CA LEU A 490 -2.18 -2.90 -28.27
C LEU A 490 -1.03 -2.20 -29.00
N PHE A 491 -0.97 -2.29 -30.34
CA PHE A 491 0.09 -1.70 -31.15
C PHE A 491 -0.49 -1.22 -32.48
#